data_AF-A0A2H6FRZ5-F1
#
_entry.id   AF-A0A2H6FRZ5-F1
#
_cell.length_a   1.000
_cell.length_b   1.000
_cell.length_c   1.000
_cell.angle_alpha   90.00
_cell.angle_beta   90.00
_cell.angle_gamma   90.00
#
_symmetry.space_group_name_H-M   'P 1'
#
loop_
_entity.id
_entity.type
_entity.pdbx_description
1 polymer ?
#
loop_
_entity_poly.entity_id
_entity_poly.type
_entity_poly.pdbx_seq_one_letter_code
_entity_poly.pdbx_strand_id
1 'polypeptide(L)' 'MKEFTISQNENNEWIVTSDKIPGFIAKGKTMEEAVEKMKKAFNTYFPCGPCKGSDNG' A
#
# COMPACT_ATOMS: atom_id res chain seq x y z
N MET A 1 3.74 14.28 -1.67
CA MET A 1 2.79 13.55 -0.80
C MET A 1 1.36 13.51 -1.40
N LYS A 2 1.22 13.32 -2.72
CA LYS A 2 -0.07 13.11 -3.40
C LYS A 2 -0.11 11.72 -4.05
N GLU A 3 0.31 10.68 -3.33
CA GLU A 3 0.38 9.31 -3.87
C GLU A 3 -0.68 8.39 -3.28
N PHE A 4 -1.34 8.80 -2.19
CA PHE A 4 -2.37 8.02 -1.53
C PHE A 4 -3.58 8.89 -1.25
N THR A 5 -4.76 8.39 -1.63
CA THR A 5 -6.05 8.95 -1.23
C THR A 5 -6.53 8.17 -0.03
N ILE A 6 -6.72 8.86 1.08
CA ILE A 6 -7.18 8.28 2.35
C ILE A 6 -8.60 8.77 2.58
N SER A 7 -9.51 7.86 2.91
CA SER A 7 -10.91 8.16 3.18
C SER A 7 -11.44 7.23 4.25
N GLN A 8 -12.43 7.66 5.03
CA GLN A 8 -13.08 6.82 6.04
C GLN A 8 -14.52 6.55 5.60
N ASN A 9 -14.98 5.30 5.69
CA ASN A 9 -16.36 4.95 5.36
C ASN A 9 -17.29 5.07 6.58
N GLU A 10 -18.59 4.86 6.33
CA GLU A 10 -19.65 4.86 7.35
C GLU A 10 -19.48 3.78 8.45
N ASN A 11 -18.67 2.75 8.20
CA ASN A 11 -18.37 1.69 9.16
C ASN A 11 -17.12 2.00 10.02
N ASN A 12 -16.64 3.25 10.01
CA ASN A 12 -15.38 3.69 10.63
C ASN A 12 -14.13 3.00 10.08
N GLU A 13 -14.21 2.33 8.92
CA GLU A 13 -13.05 1.71 8.27
C GLU A 13 -12.29 2.75 7.45
N TRP A 14 -10.97 2.68 7.56
CA TRP A 14 -10.05 3.48 6.77
C TRP A 14 -9.78 2.81 5.44
N ILE A 15 -10.01 3.54 4.37
CA ILE A 15 -9.82 3.15 2.99
C ILE A 15 -8.66 3.97 2.43
N VAL A 16 -7.67 3.28 1.89
CA VAL A 16 -6.53 3.89 1.21
C VAL A 16 -6.51 3.38 -0.22
N THR A 17 -6.48 4.30 -1.17
CA THR A 17 -6.32 4.02 -2.60
C THR A 17 -5.12 4.76 -3.15
N SER A 18 -4.61 4.32 -4.31
CA SER A 18 -3.51 5.00 -4.99
C SER A 18 -3.70 4.92 -6.49
N ASP A 19 -3.42 6.03 -7.18
CA ASP A 19 -3.40 6.08 -8.65
C ASP A 19 -2.33 5.19 -9.27
N LYS A 20 -1.29 4.81 -8.52
CA LYS A 20 -0.24 3.92 -9.06
C LYS A 20 -0.64 2.45 -9.09
N ILE A 21 -1.57 2.01 -8.22
CA ILE A 21 -2.13 0.65 -8.26
C ILE A 21 -3.64 0.77 -8.50
N PRO A 22 -4.06 1.11 -9.74
CA PRO A 22 -5.46 1.24 -10.06
C PRO A 22 -6.19 -0.08 -9.78
N GLY A 23 -7.31 0.00 -9.07
CA GLY A 23 -8.11 -1.16 -8.68
C GLY A 23 -7.70 -1.82 -7.35
N PHE A 24 -6.56 -1.45 -6.74
CA PHE A 24 -6.21 -1.93 -5.41
C PHE A 24 -6.70 -0.95 -4.33
N ILE A 25 -7.50 -1.47 -3.41
CA ILE A 25 -8.09 -0.72 -2.30
C ILE A 25 -7.66 -1.39 -1.00
N ALA A 26 -6.85 -0.69 -0.20
CA ALA A 26 -6.48 -1.14 1.11
C ALA A 26 -7.51 -0.67 2.15
N LYS A 27 -8.02 -1.58 2.97
CA LYS A 27 -8.97 -1.28 4.05
C LYS A 27 -8.39 -1.69 5.40
N GLY A 28 -8.64 -0.91 6.45
CA GLY A 28 -8.22 -1.23 7.81
C GLY A 28 -9.08 -0.57 8.87
N LYS A 29 -9.05 -1.10 10.10
CA LYS A 29 -9.76 -0.47 11.23
C LYS A 29 -9.11 0.85 11.68
N THR A 30 -7.82 1.00 11.40
CA THR A 30 -7.05 2.22 11.65
C THR A 30 -6.41 2.70 10.35
N MET A 31 -6.11 4.00 10.30
CA MET A 31 -5.40 4.61 9.17
C MET A 31 -4.06 3.91 8.91
N GLU A 32 -3.30 3.62 9.98
CA GLU A 32 -2.01 2.94 9.89
C GLU A 32 -2.13 1.55 9.26
N GLU A 33 -3.10 0.74 9.69
CA GLU A 33 -3.30 -0.60 9.13
C GLU A 33 -3.62 -0.56 7.63
N ALA A 34 -4.46 0.40 7.21
CA ALA A 34 -4.81 0.57 5.80
C ALA A 34 -3.60 1.05 4.98
N VAL A 35 -2.79 1.97 5.53
CA VAL A 35 -1.56 2.44 4.89
C VAL A 35 -0.50 1.33 4.80
N GLU A 36 -0.33 0.51 5.83
CA GLU A 36 0.60 -0.62 5.80
C GLU A 36 0.22 -1.66 4.74
N LYS A 37 -1.08 -1.98 4.61
CA LYS A 37 -1.59 -2.85 3.54
C LYS A 37 -1.30 -2.27 2.16
N MET A 38 -1.49 -0.96 1.98
CA MET A 38 -1.14 -0.28 0.73
C MET A 38 0.36 -0.38 0.45
N LYS A 39 1.22 -0.08 1.43
CA LYS A 39 2.68 -0.20 1.29
C LYS A 39 3.13 -1.62 0.92
N LYS A 40 2.53 -2.65 1.53
CA LYS A 40 2.80 -4.06 1.18
C LYS A 40 2.42 -4.35 -0.27
N ALA A 41 1.24 -3.91 -0.70
CA ALA A 41 0.82 -4.06 -2.10
C ALA A 41 1.78 -3.34 -3.04
N PHE A 42 2.20 -2.12 -2.72
CA PHE A 42 3.24 -1.42 -3.47
C PHE A 42 4.54 -2.22 -3.56
N ASN A 43 5.02 -2.83 -2.48
CA ASN A 43 6.20 -3.67 -2.53
C ASN A 43 6.00 -4.94 -3.40
N THR A 44 4.77 -5.45 -3.51
CA THR A 44 4.43 -6.60 -4.35
C THR A 44 4.27 -6.24 -5.83
N TYR A 45 3.58 -5.13 -6.15
CA TYR A 45 3.29 -4.69 -7.52
C TYR A 45 4.41 -3.87 -8.14
N PHE A 46 5.05 -3.04 -7.32
CA PHE A 46 6.26 -2.29 -7.64
C PHE A 46 7.37 -2.77 -6.72
N PRO A 47 7.82 -4.04 -6.86
CA PRO A 47 9.06 -4.43 -6.24
C PRO A 47 10.11 -3.54 -6.91
N CYS A 48 10.62 -2.54 -6.19
CA CYS A 48 11.77 -1.79 -6.67
C CYS A 48 12.88 -2.82 -6.87
N GLY A 49 13.13 -3.21 -8.13
CA GLY A 49 14.36 -3.89 -8.51
C GLY A 49 15.53 -2.92 -8.27
N PRO A 50 16.72 -3.42 -7.90
CA PRO A 50 17.20 -4.77 -8.15
C PRO A 50 16.85 -5.78 -7.05
N CYS A 51 16.53 -7.00 -7.49
CA CYS A 51 16.94 -8.21 -6.79
C CYS A 51 18.42 -8.03 -6.42
N LYS A 52 18.73 -7.91 -5.14
CA LYS A 52 20.07 -8.19 -4.65
C LYS A 52 20.22 -9.72 -4.67
N GLY A 53 20.44 -10.26 -5.87
CA GLY A 53 21.11 -11.55 -6.00
C GLY A 53 22.54 -11.39 -5.48
N SER A 54 22.98 -12.38 -4.71
CA SER A 54 24.36 -12.68 -4.38
C SER A 54 25.11 -11.70 -3.46
N ASP A 55 25.18 -12.05 -2.18
CA ASP A 55 26.48 -12.24 -1.52
C ASP A 55 26.29 -13.28 -0.38
N ASN A 56 26.36 -14.55 -0.77
CA ASN A 56 27.03 -15.55 0.06
C ASN A 56 28.52 -15.34 -0.24
N GLY A 57 29.28 -14.90 0.75
CA GLY A 57 30.73 -14.71 0.71
C GLY A 57 31.29 -14.69 2.12
#